data_AF-B7R526-F1
#
_entry.id   AF-B7R526-F1
#
_cell.length_a   1.000
_cell.length_b   1.000
_cell.length_c   1.000
_cell.angle_alpha   90.00
_cell.angle_beta   90.00
_cell.angle_gamma   90.00
#
_symmetry.space_group_name_H-M   'P 1'
#
loop_
_entity.id
_entity.type
_entity.pdbx_description
1 polymer ?
#
loop_
_entity_poly.entity_id
_entity_poly.type
_entity_poly.pdbx_seq_one_letter_code
_entity_poly.pdbx_strand_id
1 'polypeptide(L)'
;MKRNSLAFGILQLLGYLLLFSILILVIGTKFGGPLVRIEAKNVHVLLKVLGVPNTLMGNMVYLPEERLSFEITWQCSGMFSISLYTIVYLTFPGIRRNPWEWLFGVSVLYLANFLRVVTSILLYHHFGEKVFSFFHYILGPALMFGVVVLLLGDLLVKSLRERRQN
;
A
#
# COMPACT_ATOMS: atom_id res chain seq x y z
N MET A 1 4.61 -8.17 43.78
CA MET A 1 5.11 -7.01 43.01
C MET A 1 4.53 -7.03 41.59
N LYS A 2 3.49 -6.23 41.30
CA LYS A 2 2.85 -6.06 39.97
C LYS A 2 3.40 -4.83 39.22
N ARG A 3 4.65 -4.45 39.50
CA ARG A 3 5.32 -3.29 38.87
C ARG A 3 6.25 -3.87 37.82
N ASN A 4 5.80 -3.86 36.56
CA ASN A 4 6.60 -3.86 35.31
C ASN A 4 5.83 -4.35 34.08
N SER A 5 4.58 -4.84 34.19
CA SER A 5 3.85 -5.34 33.00
C SER A 5 3.54 -4.23 31.98
N LEU A 6 3.18 -3.02 32.44
CA LEU A 6 2.87 -1.90 31.56
C LEU A 6 4.14 -1.32 30.90
N ALA A 7 5.19 -1.08 31.68
CA ALA A 7 6.46 -0.57 31.15
C ALA A 7 7.10 -1.56 30.17
N PHE A 8 7.06 -2.86 30.47
CA PHE A 8 7.49 -3.92 29.57
C PHE A 8 6.63 -3.97 28.30
N GLY A 9 5.31 -3.87 28.43
CA GLY A 9 4.39 -3.82 27.28
C GLY A 9 4.61 -2.60 26.37
N ILE A 10 4.87 -1.43 26.94
CA ILE A 10 5.21 -0.21 26.19
C ILE A 10 6.57 -0.37 25.48
N LEU A 11 7.59 -0.87 26.18
CA LEU A 11 8.90 -1.13 25.57
C LEU A 11 8.82 -2.14 24.43
N GLN A 12 8.02 -3.18 24.59
CA GLN A 12 7.79 -4.19 23.57
C GLN A 12 7.04 -3.60 22.37
N LEU A 13 6.01 -2.78 22.60
CA LEU A 13 5.30 -2.05 21.54
C LEU A 13 6.23 -1.11 20.79
N LEU A 14 7.03 -0.31 21.50
CA LEU A 14 8.01 0.59 20.89
C LEU A 14 9.06 -0.18 20.09
N GLY A 15 9.53 -1.32 20.61
CA GLY A 15 10.42 -2.23 19.89
C GLY A 15 9.81 -2.73 18.59
N TYR A 16 8.53 -3.16 18.61
CA TYR A 16 7.82 -3.57 17.40
C TYR A 16 7.64 -2.42 16.41
N LEU A 17 7.24 -1.24 16.86
CA LEU A 17 7.06 -0.06 15.99
C LEU A 17 8.38 0.38 15.34
N LEU A 18 9.47 0.36 16.10
CA LEU A 18 10.79 0.73 15.60
C LEU A 18 11.31 -0.30 14.60
N LEU A 19 11.25 -1.59 14.95
CA LEU A 19 11.64 -2.67 14.04
C LEU A 19 10.81 -2.64 12.75
N PHE A 20 9.50 -2.44 12.87
CA PHE A 20 8.59 -2.31 11.74
C PHE A 20 8.98 -1.14 10.83
N SER A 21 9.25 0.03 11.41
CA SER A 21 9.65 1.22 10.66
C SER A 21 10.97 0.99 9.92
N ILE A 22 11.96 0.36 10.57
CA ILE A 22 13.24 0.01 9.95
C ILE A 22 13.04 -0.98 8.80
N LEU A 23 12.25 -2.05 9.02
CA LEU A 23 11.97 -3.05 7.99
C LEU A 23 11.31 -2.43 6.76
N ILE A 24 10.34 -1.55 6.95
CA ILE A 24 9.68 -0.83 5.85
C ILE A 24 10.69 0.03 5.07
N LEU A 25 11.57 0.77 5.76
CA LEU A 25 12.59 1.59 5.12
C LEU A 25 13.61 0.74 4.33
N VAL A 26 14.04 -0.39 4.89
CA VAL A 26 14.98 -1.31 4.22
C VAL A 26 14.32 -1.95 3.00
N ILE A 27 13.08 -2.42 3.13
CA ILE A 27 12.32 -2.98 2.00
C ILE A 27 12.13 -1.90 0.94
N GLY A 28 11.79 -0.68 1.34
CA GLY A 28 11.55 0.42 0.42
C GLY A 28 12.78 0.85 -0.35
N THR A 29 13.95 0.92 0.29
CA THR A 29 15.20 1.29 -0.38
C THR A 29 15.69 0.20 -1.34
N LYS A 30 15.55 -1.08 -0.99
CA LYS A 30 15.98 -2.19 -1.87
C LYS A 30 15.01 -2.51 -3.00
N PHE A 31 13.71 -2.52 -2.73
CA PHE A 31 12.68 -3.01 -3.65
C PHE A 31 11.80 -1.92 -4.24
N GLY A 32 11.90 -0.69 -3.73
CA GLY A 32 11.09 0.43 -4.20
C GLY A 32 11.34 0.82 -5.65
N GLY A 33 12.60 0.85 -6.09
CA GLY A 33 12.97 1.27 -7.44
C GLY A 33 12.32 0.44 -8.56
N PRO A 34 12.45 -0.90 -8.56
CA PRO A 34 11.79 -1.75 -9.54
C PRO A 34 10.26 -1.61 -9.54
N LEU A 35 9.63 -1.62 -8.36
CA LEU A 35 8.17 -1.52 -8.24
C LEU A 35 7.65 -0.17 -8.75
N VAL A 36 8.34 0.92 -8.43
CA VAL A 36 8.04 2.27 -8.92
C VAL A 36 8.05 2.32 -10.45
N ARG A 37 9.05 1.69 -11.09
CA ARG A 37 9.14 1.65 -12.56
C ARG A 37 8.04 0.81 -13.19
N ILE A 38 7.69 -0.32 -12.57
CA ILE A 38 6.57 -1.16 -13.03
C ILE A 38 5.27 -0.39 -12.93
N GLU A 39 5.04 0.28 -11.79
CA GLU A 39 3.85 1.10 -11.57
C GLU A 39 3.74 2.22 -12.61
N ALA A 40 4.83 2.94 -12.88
CA ALA A 40 4.83 3.99 -13.89
C ALA A 40 4.50 3.48 -15.29
N LYS A 41 5.03 2.31 -15.67
CA LYS A 41 4.67 1.66 -16.93
C LYS A 41 3.19 1.28 -16.98
N ASN A 42 2.67 0.67 -15.92
CA ASN A 42 1.27 0.24 -15.86
C ASN A 42 0.32 1.44 -15.91
N VAL A 43 0.65 2.52 -15.20
CA VAL A 43 -0.14 3.76 -15.19
C VAL A 43 -0.14 4.39 -16.58
N HIS A 44 1.03 4.53 -17.20
CA HIS A 44 1.17 5.03 -18.57
C HIS A 44 0.29 4.26 -19.56
N VAL A 45 0.40 2.93 -19.55
CA VAL A 45 -0.36 2.05 -20.44
C VAL A 45 -1.86 2.20 -20.21
N LEU A 46 -2.31 2.17 -18.97
CA LEU A 46 -3.75 2.27 -18.68
C LEU A 46 -4.31 3.64 -19.05
N LEU A 47 -3.61 4.72 -18.75
CA LEU A 47 -4.03 6.07 -19.17
C LEU A 47 -4.15 6.18 -20.69
N LYS A 48 -3.21 5.57 -21.44
CA LYS A 48 -3.27 5.53 -22.91
C LYS A 48 -4.48 4.74 -23.41
N VAL A 49 -4.80 3.61 -22.78
CA VAL A 49 -6.01 2.81 -23.09
C VAL A 49 -7.28 3.60 -22.80
N LEU A 50 -7.28 4.43 -21.74
CA LEU A 50 -8.40 5.30 -21.38
C LEU A 50 -8.47 6.59 -22.22
N GLY A 51 -7.59 6.75 -23.21
CA GLY A 51 -7.60 7.91 -24.13
C GLY A 51 -6.99 9.18 -23.54
N VAL A 52 -6.26 9.10 -22.43
CA VAL A 52 -5.55 10.25 -21.83
C VAL A 52 -4.15 10.36 -22.42
N PRO A 53 -3.84 11.40 -23.22
CA PRO A 53 -2.51 11.59 -23.80
C PRO A 53 -1.45 11.75 -22.70
N ASN A 54 -0.41 10.91 -22.73
CA ASN A 54 0.64 10.98 -21.72
C ASN A 54 1.96 10.37 -22.23
N THR A 55 3.07 10.79 -21.63
CA THR A 55 4.43 10.33 -21.94
C THR A 55 5.09 9.78 -20.68
N LEU A 56 5.72 8.61 -20.79
CA LEU A 56 6.50 8.01 -19.70
C LEU A 56 7.96 8.47 -19.77
N MET A 57 8.46 9.08 -18.69
CA MET A 57 9.85 9.51 -18.53
C MET A 57 10.44 8.90 -17.25
N GLY A 58 11.05 7.72 -17.34
CA GLY A 58 11.55 7.01 -16.15
C GLY A 58 10.42 6.52 -15.24
N ASN A 59 10.28 7.11 -14.05
CA ASN A 59 9.18 6.89 -13.10
C ASN A 59 8.11 8.00 -13.13
N MET A 60 8.21 8.93 -14.08
CA MET A 60 7.33 10.08 -14.21
C MET A 60 6.35 9.87 -15.37
N VAL A 61 5.08 10.13 -15.11
CA VAL A 61 4.02 10.18 -16.13
C VAL A 61 3.68 11.65 -16.39
N TYR A 62 4.03 12.12 -17.58
CA TYR A 62 3.82 13.50 -18.00
C TYR A 62 2.57 13.62 -18.87
N LEU A 63 1.69 14.54 -18.50
CA LEU A 63 0.43 14.87 -19.14
C LEU A 63 0.59 16.25 -19.82
N PRO A 64 0.85 16.30 -21.14
CA PRO A 64 1.30 17.50 -21.82
C PRO A 64 0.24 18.60 -21.93
N GLU A 65 -1.04 18.23 -22.11
CA GLU A 65 -2.13 19.19 -22.29
C GLU A 65 -2.42 19.95 -20.99
N GLU A 66 -2.21 19.27 -19.87
CA GLU A 66 -2.48 19.73 -18.51
C GLU A 66 -1.22 20.29 -17.84
N ARG A 67 -0.05 20.14 -18.48
CA ARG A 67 1.27 20.47 -17.93
C ARG A 67 1.52 19.81 -16.57
N LEU A 68 0.91 18.65 -16.33
CA LEU A 68 1.08 17.88 -15.11
C LEU A 68 2.25 16.91 -15.27
N SER A 69 3.14 16.92 -14.29
CA SER A 69 4.14 15.89 -14.11
C SER A 69 3.83 15.09 -12.84
N PHE A 70 3.49 13.82 -13.00
CA PHE A 70 3.22 12.92 -11.88
C PHE A 70 4.38 11.95 -11.70
N GLU A 71 5.26 12.24 -10.75
CA GLU A 71 6.34 11.33 -10.38
C GLU A 71 5.84 10.24 -9.45
N ILE A 72 5.93 8.99 -9.88
CA ILE A 72 5.62 7.85 -9.01
C ILE A 72 6.82 7.63 -8.10
N THR A 73 6.58 7.88 -6.82
CA THR A 73 7.55 7.63 -5.74
C THR A 73 7.20 6.36 -4.99
N TRP A 74 8.07 5.96 -4.07
CA TRP A 74 7.86 4.80 -3.20
C TRP A 74 6.55 4.89 -2.37
N GLN A 75 6.10 6.09 -2.02
CA GLN A 75 4.84 6.30 -1.29
C GLN A 75 3.61 6.05 -2.18
N CYS A 76 3.78 6.24 -3.49
CA CYS A 76 2.72 6.03 -4.49
C CYS A 76 2.64 4.60 -4.98
N SER A 77 3.68 3.77 -4.80
CA SER A 77 3.76 2.40 -5.34
C SER A 77 3.02 1.33 -4.52
N GLY A 78 2.36 1.71 -3.42
CA GLY A 78 1.65 0.78 -2.54
C GLY A 78 2.57 -0.07 -1.66
N MET A 79 3.89 0.12 -1.75
CA MET A 79 4.88 -0.66 -1.03
C MET A 79 4.70 -0.55 0.49
N PHE A 80 4.30 0.62 1.01
CA PHE A 80 3.99 0.77 2.44
C PHE A 80 2.88 -0.19 2.89
N SER A 81 1.74 -0.18 2.20
CA SER A 81 0.60 -1.05 2.53
C SER A 81 0.92 -2.53 2.37
N ILE A 82 1.62 -2.91 1.30
CA ILE A 82 2.08 -4.29 1.06
C ILE A 82 3.05 -4.74 2.15
N SER A 83 3.98 -3.88 2.57
CA SER A 83 4.94 -4.19 3.64
C SER A 83 4.23 -4.34 4.98
N LEU A 84 3.31 -3.42 5.30
CA LEU A 84 2.50 -3.49 6.51
C LEU A 84 1.73 -4.81 6.56
N TYR A 85 0.98 -5.12 5.51
CA TYR A 85 0.24 -6.38 5.41
C TYR A 85 1.16 -7.59 5.57
N THR A 86 2.28 -7.63 4.84
CA THR A 86 3.22 -8.75 4.86
C THR A 86 3.84 -8.95 6.24
N ILE A 87 4.30 -7.89 6.90
CA ILE A 87 4.92 -8.00 8.22
C ILE A 87 3.89 -8.48 9.25
N VAL A 88 2.68 -7.89 9.26
CA VAL A 88 1.63 -8.32 10.19
C VAL A 88 1.23 -9.77 9.93
N TYR A 89 1.02 -10.13 8.67
CA TYR A 89 0.70 -11.51 8.27
C TYR A 89 1.76 -12.53 8.75
N LEU A 90 3.04 -12.21 8.65
CA LEU A 90 4.13 -13.11 9.05
C LEU A 90 4.31 -13.19 10.57
N THR A 91 4.12 -12.07 11.28
CA THR A 91 4.52 -11.94 12.69
C THR A 91 3.37 -12.04 13.67
N PHE A 92 2.13 -11.74 13.26
CA PHE A 92 1.01 -11.64 14.20
C PHE A 92 0.61 -13.03 14.72
N PRO A 93 0.63 -13.24 16.05
CA PRO A 93 0.21 -14.50 16.63
C PRO A 93 -1.29 -14.67 16.46
N GLY A 94 -1.72 -15.79 15.91
CA GLY A 94 -3.14 -16.04 15.68
C GLY A 94 -3.55 -16.09 14.22
N ILE A 95 -2.72 -15.57 13.29
CA ILE A 95 -2.97 -15.70 11.85
C ILE A 95 -2.35 -17.01 11.34
N ARG A 96 -3.14 -17.79 10.59
CA ARG A 96 -2.64 -18.98 9.89
C ARG A 96 -1.84 -18.55 8.67
N ARG A 97 -0.71 -19.22 8.43
CA ARG A 97 0.19 -18.90 7.32
C ARG A 97 -0.11 -19.79 6.12
N ASN A 98 -1.01 -19.35 5.25
CA ASN A 98 -1.21 -19.92 3.91
C ASN A 98 -0.62 -19.00 2.82
N PRO A 99 0.43 -19.41 2.08
CA PRO A 99 1.07 -18.56 1.08
C PRO A 99 0.09 -18.03 0.01
N TRP A 100 -1.00 -18.75 -0.29
CA TRP A 100 -2.02 -18.29 -1.22
C TRP A 100 -2.83 -17.09 -0.70
N GLU A 101 -3.08 -17.04 0.61
CA GLU A 101 -3.75 -15.90 1.25
C GLU A 101 -2.84 -14.67 1.29
N TRP A 102 -1.54 -14.89 1.53
CA TRP A 102 -0.56 -13.82 1.41
C TRP A 102 -0.50 -13.26 -0.02
N LEU A 103 -0.35 -14.13 -1.02
CA LEU A 103 -0.33 -13.73 -2.43
C LEU A 103 -1.60 -12.96 -2.80
N PHE A 104 -2.78 -13.47 -2.43
CA PHE A 104 -4.05 -12.80 -2.67
C PHE A 104 -4.07 -11.40 -2.06
N GLY A 105 -3.70 -11.24 -0.80
CA GLY A 105 -3.69 -9.94 -0.14
C GLY A 105 -2.69 -8.95 -0.77
N VAL A 106 -1.49 -9.41 -1.11
CA VAL A 106 -0.50 -8.58 -1.81
C VAL A 106 -1.01 -8.15 -3.19
N SER A 107 -1.63 -9.06 -3.95
CA SER A 107 -2.22 -8.74 -5.26
C SER A 107 -3.36 -7.73 -5.14
N VAL A 108 -4.27 -7.90 -4.17
CA VAL A 108 -5.36 -6.96 -3.92
C VAL A 108 -4.82 -5.57 -3.56
N LEU A 109 -3.81 -5.49 -2.69
CA LEU A 109 -3.20 -4.22 -2.30
C LEU A 109 -2.48 -3.55 -3.46
N TYR A 110 -1.77 -4.32 -4.28
CA TYR A 110 -1.13 -3.80 -5.49
C TYR A 110 -2.16 -3.21 -6.46
N LEU A 111 -3.22 -3.97 -6.78
CA LEU A 111 -4.27 -3.52 -7.69
C LEU A 111 -5.04 -2.31 -7.14
N ALA A 112 -5.38 -2.30 -5.85
CA ALA A 112 -6.05 -1.17 -5.22
C ALA A 112 -5.18 0.09 -5.27
N ASN A 113 -3.87 -0.04 -5.02
CA ASN A 113 -2.94 1.08 -5.13
C ASN A 113 -2.81 1.58 -6.58
N PHE A 114 -2.69 0.65 -7.53
CA PHE A 114 -2.61 0.97 -8.95
C PHE A 114 -3.84 1.76 -9.42
N LEU A 115 -5.03 1.29 -9.07
CA LEU A 115 -6.28 2.00 -9.34
C LEU A 115 -6.34 3.35 -8.63
N ARG A 116 -5.84 3.46 -7.39
CA ARG A 116 -5.74 4.74 -6.68
C ARG A 116 -4.90 5.73 -7.47
N VAL A 117 -3.70 5.36 -7.92
CA VAL A 117 -2.80 6.26 -8.66
C VAL A 117 -3.44 6.70 -9.98
N VAL A 118 -4.01 5.76 -10.74
CA VAL A 118 -4.68 6.08 -12.00
C VAL A 118 -5.89 6.99 -11.77
N THR A 119 -6.71 6.69 -10.77
CA THR A 119 -7.87 7.52 -10.41
C THR A 119 -7.44 8.91 -9.97
N SER A 120 -6.34 9.06 -9.21
CA SER A 120 -5.78 10.38 -8.89
C SER A 120 -5.51 11.18 -10.17
N ILE A 121 -4.79 10.61 -11.12
CA ILE A 121 -4.42 11.31 -12.36
C ILE A 121 -5.66 11.64 -13.20
N LEU A 122 -6.64 10.73 -13.29
CA LEU A 122 -7.91 10.99 -13.97
C LEU A 122 -8.72 12.11 -13.30
N LEU A 123 -8.74 12.14 -11.97
CA LEU A 123 -9.42 13.21 -11.24
C LEU A 123 -8.73 14.56 -11.46
N TYR A 124 -7.40 14.57 -11.61
CA TYR A 124 -6.69 15.78 -12.03
C TYR A 124 -7.14 16.22 -13.41
N HIS A 125 -7.14 15.30 -14.38
CA HIS A 125 -7.51 15.57 -15.77
C HIS A 125 -8.92 16.18 -15.90
N HIS A 126 -9.90 15.69 -15.13
CA HIS A 126 -11.28 16.14 -15.23
C HIS A 126 -11.68 17.27 -14.27
N PHE A 127 -11.10 17.33 -13.07
CA PHE A 127 -11.55 18.23 -11.99
C PHE A 127 -10.44 19.13 -11.43
N GLY A 128 -9.21 18.97 -11.90
CA GLY A 128 -8.06 19.78 -11.52
C GLY A 128 -7.44 19.41 -10.17
N GLU A 129 -6.47 20.23 -9.77
CA GLU A 129 -5.53 19.96 -8.69
C GLU A 129 -6.17 19.76 -7.30
N LYS A 130 -7.26 20.47 -6.99
CA LYS A 130 -7.92 20.37 -5.67
C LYS A 130 -8.47 18.97 -5.41
N VAL A 131 -9.17 18.40 -6.41
CA VAL A 131 -9.78 17.07 -6.30
C VAL A 131 -8.70 16.00 -6.32
N PHE A 132 -7.69 16.16 -7.20
CA PHE A 132 -6.49 15.33 -7.18
C PHE A 132 -5.85 15.29 -5.80
N SER A 133 -5.57 16.45 -5.20
CA SER A 133 -4.87 16.55 -3.91
C SER A 133 -5.65 15.90 -2.79
N PHE A 134 -6.97 16.16 -2.73
CA PHE A 134 -7.84 15.51 -1.77
C PHE A 134 -7.83 13.98 -1.93
N PHE A 135 -7.99 13.49 -3.16
CA PHE A 135 -8.03 12.05 -3.40
C PHE A 135 -6.67 11.39 -3.17
N HIS A 136 -5.60 11.96 -3.69
CA HIS A 136 -4.26 11.38 -3.68
C HIS A 136 -3.64 11.37 -2.27
N TYR A 137 -3.80 12.45 -1.51
CA TYR A 137 -3.14 12.61 -0.21
C TYR A 137 -4.03 12.25 0.99
N ILE A 138 -5.36 12.24 0.85
CA ILE A 138 -6.28 11.99 1.98
C ILE A 138 -7.13 10.74 1.74
N LEU A 139 -8.03 10.77 0.76
CA LEU A 139 -9.03 9.71 0.60
C LEU A 139 -8.39 8.38 0.18
N GLY A 140 -7.51 8.40 -0.82
CA GLY A 140 -6.82 7.23 -1.34
C GLY A 140 -6.00 6.49 -0.27
N PRO A 141 -5.12 7.17 0.49
CA PRO A 141 -4.42 6.58 1.63
C PRO A 141 -5.37 6.00 2.71
N ALA A 142 -6.46 6.70 3.04
CA ALA A 142 -7.45 6.20 3.99
C ALA A 142 -8.13 4.90 3.49
N LEU A 143 -8.51 4.86 2.21
CA LEU A 143 -9.06 3.65 1.58
C LEU A 143 -8.06 2.51 1.58
N MET A 144 -6.79 2.78 1.22
CA MET A 144 -5.72 1.79 1.25
C MET A 144 -5.50 1.20 2.64
N PHE A 145 -5.54 2.04 3.67
CA PHE A 145 -5.48 1.57 5.06
C PHE A 145 -6.68 0.69 5.40
N GLY A 146 -7.89 1.10 4.99
CA GLY A 146 -9.11 0.28 5.13
C GLY A 146 -8.97 -1.11 4.49
N VAL A 147 -8.42 -1.20 3.27
CA VAL A 147 -8.17 -2.49 2.59
C VAL A 147 -7.21 -3.37 3.39
N VAL A 148 -6.12 -2.81 3.92
CA VAL A 148 -5.18 -3.56 4.78
C VAL A 148 -5.89 -4.12 6.02
N VAL A 149 -6.69 -3.30 6.70
CA VAL A 149 -7.44 -3.70 7.90
C VAL A 149 -8.43 -4.82 7.58
N LEU A 150 -9.17 -4.71 6.46
CA LEU A 150 -10.14 -5.72 6.04
C LEU A 150 -9.46 -7.05 5.70
N LEU A 151 -8.34 -7.02 4.96
CA LEU A 151 -7.59 -8.24 4.62
C LEU A 151 -7.06 -8.93 5.88
N LEU A 152 -6.43 -8.19 6.80
CA LEU A 152 -5.92 -8.77 8.04
C LEU A 152 -7.05 -9.27 8.96
N GLY A 153 -8.16 -8.54 9.02
CA GLY A 153 -9.35 -8.93 9.76
C GLY A 153 -9.96 -10.24 9.26
N ASP A 154 -10.08 -10.41 7.94
CA ASP A 154 -10.56 -11.64 7.32
C ASP A 154 -9.68 -12.85 7.70
N LEU A 155 -8.35 -12.70 7.64
CA LEU A 155 -7.42 -13.77 8.03
C LEU A 155 -7.50 -14.13 9.50
N LEU A 156 -7.67 -13.14 10.37
CA LEU A 156 -7.85 -13.37 11.79
C LEU A 156 -9.16 -14.12 12.06
N VAL A 157 -10.27 -13.70 11.44
CA VAL A 157 -11.58 -14.36 11.58
C VAL A 157 -11.51 -15.81 11.09
N LYS A 158 -10.90 -16.05 9.92
CA LYS A 158 -10.69 -17.40 9.38
C LYS A 158 -9.91 -18.28 10.35
N SER A 159 -8.78 -17.80 10.86
CA SER A 159 -7.96 -18.58 11.78
C SER A 159 -8.66 -18.87 13.12
N LEU A 160 -9.45 -17.92 13.63
CA LEU A 160 -10.26 -18.14 14.84
C LEU A 160 -11.37 -19.17 14.63
N ARG A 161 -11.98 -19.23 13.45
CA ARG A 161 -13.03 -20.23 13.12
C ARG A 161 -12.45 -21.64 13.04
N GLU A 162 -11.32 -21.82 12.36
CA GLU A 162 -10.66 -23.13 12.24
C GLU A 162 -10.22 -23.68 13.61
N ARG A 163 -9.71 -22.82 14.50
CA ARG A 163 -9.35 -23.21 15.88
C ARG A 163 -10.52 -23.65 16.75
N ARG A 164 -11.76 -23.29 16.41
CA ARG A 164 -12.95 -23.77 17.11
C ARG A 164 -13.44 -25.13 16.59
N GLN A 165 -13.02 -25.52 15.39
CA GLN A 165 -13.44 -26.76 14.73
C GLN A 165 -12.47 -27.92 14.96
N ASN A 166 -11.24 -27.63 15.37
CA ASN A 166 -10.22 -28.59 15.80
C ASN A 166 -10.14 -28.64 17.33
#